data_AF-A0A6A3EPY1-F1
#
_entry.id   AF-A0A6A3EPY1-F1
#
_cell.length_a   1.000
_cell.length_b   1.000
_cell.length_c   1.000
_cell.angle_alpha   90.00
_cell.angle_beta   90.00
_cell.angle_gamma   90.00
#
_symmetry.space_group_name_H-M   'P 1'
#
loop_
_entity.id
_entity.type
_entity.pdbx_description
1 polymer ?
#
loop_
_entity_poly.entity_id
_entity_poly.type
_entity_poly.pdbx_seq_one_letter_code
_entity_poly.pdbx_strand_id
1 'polypeptide(L)'
;MLREPDHATLRDFKSGDTIPREIGALLLNLDDNVAREVVVDIPARKLVHERKLEPAVDGWSPILDEDYVAAENILKVYPNYLDALKKRGLLDISQVRCLPLSAGVYGYEDEVGCRMIRVLSFLASENTHSMFAHPIDGIDAHVDLTNRRVARLIDTGYNHVPMKSGDYLDPKVTGPMRTSLKPLHITQPEGPSFTVTNHVLNWEKWEIRVGFNGREGLTLHDISFTDNGQKRPILNRASVSEMVVPYGRPEPTHDWQNYFDVGEYQFGRLANSLVLGCDCLGKIQYLDAVVVDDFGEPALLKNVVCIHEEDYGTLWKCTRRLVLSAASADLFSPSSSHS
;
A
#
# COMPACT_ATOMS: atom_id res chain seq x y z
N MET A 1 11.03 -8.86 -7.96
CA MET A 1 11.15 -7.40 -8.16
C MET A 1 12.25 -7.10 -9.15
N LEU A 2 12.03 -6.18 -10.10
CA LEU A 2 13.09 -5.70 -10.99
C LEU A 2 14.20 -5.02 -10.16
N ARG A 3 15.46 -5.39 -10.39
CA ARG A 3 16.60 -4.68 -9.82
C ARG A 3 16.93 -3.51 -10.72
N GLU A 4 17.08 -2.34 -10.12
CA GLU A 4 17.45 -1.14 -10.86
C GLU A 4 18.89 -1.26 -11.37
N PRO A 5 19.15 -0.87 -12.63
CA PRO A 5 20.51 -0.81 -13.13
C PRO A 5 21.36 0.15 -12.28
N ASP A 6 22.66 -0.11 -12.19
CA ASP A 6 23.55 0.80 -11.48
C ASP A 6 23.63 2.19 -12.15
N HIS A 7 24.10 3.17 -11.39
CA HIS A 7 24.17 4.57 -11.85
C HIS A 7 25.14 4.78 -13.02
N ALA A 8 26.10 3.89 -13.25
CA ALA A 8 27.00 3.99 -14.40
C ALA A 8 26.26 3.56 -15.68
N THR A 9 25.59 2.41 -15.60
CA THR A 9 24.73 1.86 -16.65
C THR A 9 23.64 2.85 -17.04
N LEU A 10 22.92 3.45 -16.08
CA LEU A 10 21.87 4.43 -16.37
C LEU A 10 22.40 5.71 -17.04
N ARG A 11 23.61 6.16 -16.66
CA ARG A 11 24.22 7.39 -17.18
C ARG A 11 24.67 7.26 -18.63
N ASP A 12 25.18 6.08 -18.98
CA ASP A 12 25.73 5.81 -20.31
C ASP A 12 24.68 5.23 -21.27
N PHE A 13 23.52 4.81 -20.74
CA PHE A 13 22.43 4.20 -21.50
C PHE A 13 21.90 5.11 -22.61
N LYS A 14 21.77 4.52 -23.81
CA LYS A 14 21.09 5.10 -24.97
C LYS A 14 19.99 4.16 -25.43
N SER A 15 18.95 4.74 -26.02
CA SER A 15 17.87 3.97 -26.62
C SER A 15 18.42 2.97 -27.64
N GLY A 16 18.13 1.68 -27.44
CA GLY A 16 18.64 0.57 -28.25
C GLY A 16 19.79 -0.21 -27.60
N ASP A 17 20.39 0.30 -26.52
CA ASP A 17 21.41 -0.43 -25.77
C ASP A 17 20.80 -1.65 -25.09
N THR A 18 21.58 -2.74 -25.05
CA THR A 18 21.22 -3.93 -24.28
C THR A 18 21.85 -3.82 -22.90
N ILE A 19 21.01 -3.81 -21.86
CA ILE A 19 21.42 -3.83 -20.46
C ILE A 19 20.89 -5.10 -19.79
N PRO A 20 21.55 -5.61 -18.74
CA PRO A 20 20.97 -6.68 -17.92
C PRO A 20 19.58 -6.27 -17.41
N ARG A 21 18.63 -7.20 -17.47
CA ARG A 21 17.31 -7.01 -16.86
C ARG A 21 17.13 -8.04 -15.77
N GLU A 22 17.62 -7.68 -14.59
CA GLU A 22 17.68 -8.57 -13.45
C GLU A 22 16.41 -8.51 -12.59
N ILE A 23 15.89 -9.67 -12.20
CA ILE A 23 14.81 -9.79 -11.21
C ILE A 23 15.39 -10.45 -9.96
N GLY A 24 15.23 -9.79 -8.82
CA GLY A 24 15.41 -10.43 -7.50
C GLY A 24 14.11 -11.09 -7.04
N ALA A 25 14.18 -12.30 -6.51
CA ALA A 25 13.05 -13.00 -5.93
C ALA A 25 13.44 -13.70 -4.61
N LEU A 26 12.47 -13.81 -3.70
CA LEU A 26 12.53 -14.67 -2.53
C LEU A 26 11.65 -15.88 -2.82
N LEU A 27 12.22 -17.08 -2.74
CA LEU A 27 11.52 -18.32 -3.05
C LEU A 27 11.46 -19.18 -1.80
N LEU A 28 10.26 -19.62 -1.43
CA LEU A 28 10.05 -20.59 -0.36
C LEU A 28 9.63 -21.92 -0.97
N ASN A 29 10.37 -22.98 -0.68
CA ASN A 29 9.92 -24.33 -0.95
C ASN A 29 9.18 -24.88 0.28
N LEU A 30 7.89 -25.17 0.14
CA LEU A 30 7.05 -25.66 1.24
C LEU A 30 7.33 -27.12 1.62
N ASP A 31 7.89 -27.92 0.71
CA ASP A 31 8.17 -29.34 0.97
C ASP A 31 9.29 -29.52 2.00
N ASP A 32 10.30 -28.64 1.95
CA ASP A 32 11.48 -28.69 2.83
C ASP A 32 11.64 -27.44 3.72
N ASN A 33 10.71 -26.48 3.63
CA ASN A 33 10.74 -25.19 4.32
C ASN A 33 12.04 -24.38 4.09
N VAL A 34 12.66 -24.53 2.91
CA VAL A 34 13.88 -23.77 2.57
C VAL A 34 13.53 -22.50 1.80
N ALA A 35 13.90 -21.36 2.37
CA ALA A 35 13.85 -20.07 1.69
C ALA A 35 15.17 -19.75 0.98
N ARG A 36 15.10 -19.11 -0.19
CA ARG A 36 16.26 -18.67 -0.99
C ARG A 36 16.05 -17.26 -1.52
N GLU A 37 17.10 -16.48 -1.57
CA GLU A 37 17.15 -15.30 -2.46
C GLU A 37 17.79 -15.69 -3.78
N VAL A 38 17.21 -15.23 -4.88
CA VAL A 38 17.73 -15.46 -6.23
C VAL A 38 17.74 -14.17 -7.04
N VAL A 39 18.70 -14.05 -7.94
CA VAL A 39 18.70 -13.01 -8.98
C VAL A 39 18.82 -13.66 -10.34
N VAL A 40 17.90 -13.34 -11.25
CA VAL A 40 17.86 -13.88 -12.61
C VAL A 40 17.97 -12.74 -13.60
N ASP A 41 18.92 -12.82 -14.53
CA ASP A 41 18.99 -11.96 -15.72
C ASP A 41 18.09 -12.57 -16.81
N ILE A 42 17.01 -11.85 -17.15
CA ILE A 42 15.99 -12.33 -18.07
C ILE A 42 16.53 -12.45 -19.51
N PRO A 43 17.07 -11.39 -20.15
CA PRO A 43 17.68 -11.49 -21.49
C PRO A 43 18.72 -12.61 -21.58
N ALA A 44 19.61 -12.72 -20.58
CA ALA A 44 20.67 -13.71 -20.58
C ALA A 44 20.19 -15.12 -20.21
N ARG A 45 18.94 -15.26 -19.72
CA ARG A 45 18.36 -16.51 -19.19
C ARG A 45 19.28 -17.19 -18.17
N LYS A 46 19.85 -16.38 -17.27
CA LYS A 46 20.91 -16.82 -16.37
C LYS A 46 20.53 -16.54 -14.92
N LEU A 47 20.71 -17.55 -14.07
CA LEU A 47 20.76 -17.36 -12.62
C LEU A 47 22.09 -16.67 -12.28
N VAL A 48 22.00 -15.41 -11.88
CA VAL A 48 23.14 -14.55 -11.55
C VAL A 48 23.58 -14.77 -10.11
N HIS A 49 22.61 -14.99 -9.21
CA HIS A 49 22.85 -15.18 -7.80
C HIS A 49 21.82 -16.15 -7.23
N GLU A 50 22.27 -16.98 -6.29
CA GLU A 50 21.41 -17.81 -5.45
C GLU A 50 22.07 -17.95 -4.07
N ARG A 51 21.27 -17.74 -3.02
CA ARG A 51 21.71 -17.94 -1.64
C ARG A 51 20.56 -18.55 -0.84
N LYS A 52 20.88 -19.63 -0.11
CA LYS A 52 19.97 -20.17 0.89
C LYS A 52 19.89 -19.19 2.07
N LEU A 53 18.67 -18.87 2.51
CA LEU A 53 18.44 -18.02 3.67
C LEU A 53 18.51 -18.85 4.95
N GLU A 54 18.99 -18.20 6.01
CA GLU A 54 18.96 -18.68 7.38
C GLU A 54 17.93 -17.84 8.14
N PRO A 55 16.67 -18.27 8.28
CA PRO A 55 15.60 -17.39 8.76
C PRO A 55 15.80 -16.83 10.17
N ALA A 56 16.59 -17.51 11.01
CA ALA A 56 16.98 -17.01 12.33
C ALA A 56 17.89 -15.77 12.28
N VAL A 57 18.55 -15.51 11.14
CA VAL A 57 19.49 -14.40 10.92
C VAL A 57 18.95 -13.42 9.86
N ASP A 58 18.49 -13.95 8.73
CA ASP A 58 18.03 -13.17 7.57
C ASP A 58 16.58 -12.67 7.71
N GLY A 59 15.77 -13.32 8.57
CA GLY A 59 14.32 -13.19 8.56
C GLY A 59 13.64 -14.04 7.48
N TRP A 60 12.31 -13.96 7.43
CA TRP A 60 11.49 -14.69 6.46
C TRP A 60 11.08 -13.82 5.27
N SER A 61 10.62 -14.47 4.20
CA SER A 61 9.92 -13.80 3.10
C SER A 61 8.60 -13.19 3.59
N PRO A 62 8.02 -12.25 2.83
CA PRO A 62 6.69 -11.70 3.12
C PRO A 62 5.62 -12.79 3.30
N ILE A 63 4.53 -12.39 3.96
CA ILE A 63 3.31 -13.18 4.11
C ILE A 63 2.60 -13.27 2.76
N LEU A 64 2.18 -14.48 2.41
CA LEU A 64 1.50 -14.83 1.16
C LEU A 64 0.03 -15.19 1.44
N ASP A 65 -0.84 -15.21 0.43
CA ASP A 65 -2.27 -15.53 0.62
C ASP A 65 -2.45 -16.96 1.16
N GLU A 66 -1.61 -17.89 0.72
CA GLU A 66 -1.62 -19.28 1.20
C GLU A 66 -1.35 -19.39 2.72
N ASP A 67 -0.63 -18.43 3.30
CA ASP A 67 -0.36 -18.42 4.74
C ASP A 67 -1.61 -18.11 5.54
N TYR A 68 -2.50 -17.27 5.01
CA TYR A 68 -3.76 -16.96 5.66
C TYR A 68 -4.62 -18.22 5.80
N VAL A 69 -4.72 -18.98 4.71
CA VAL A 69 -5.45 -20.25 4.66
C VAL A 69 -4.81 -21.29 5.56
N ALA A 70 -3.47 -21.41 5.55
CA ALA A 70 -2.74 -22.36 6.37
C ALA A 70 -2.94 -22.09 7.87
N ALA A 71 -2.76 -20.84 8.31
CA ALA A 71 -2.89 -20.46 9.71
C ALA A 71 -4.31 -20.69 10.24
N GLU A 72 -5.33 -20.31 9.46
CA GLU A 72 -6.74 -20.55 9.82
C GLU A 72 -7.04 -22.04 9.98
N ASN A 73 -6.58 -22.88 9.03
CA ASN A 73 -6.81 -24.32 9.07
C ASN A 73 -6.12 -24.99 10.26
N ILE A 74 -4.90 -24.58 10.61
CA ILE A 74 -4.17 -25.10 11.78
C ILE A 74 -4.90 -24.73 13.07
N LEU A 75 -5.33 -23.46 13.20
CA LEU A 75 -5.94 -22.97 14.42
C LEU A 75 -7.34 -23.55 14.65
N LYS A 76 -8.18 -23.65 13.61
CA LYS A 76 -9.58 -24.08 13.73
C LYS A 76 -9.77 -25.54 14.15
N VAL A 77 -8.73 -26.37 14.07
CA VAL A 77 -8.77 -27.75 14.56
C VAL A 77 -8.10 -27.91 15.93
N TYR A 78 -7.53 -26.84 16.50
CA TYR A 78 -6.80 -26.90 17.75
C TYR A 78 -7.74 -26.97 18.97
N PRO A 79 -7.72 -28.05 19.79
CA PRO A 79 -8.72 -28.26 20.85
C PRO A 79 -8.81 -27.12 21.86
N ASN A 80 -7.68 -26.58 22.32
CA ASN A 80 -7.68 -25.51 23.32
C ASN A 80 -8.28 -24.20 22.79
N TYR A 81 -8.13 -23.93 21.48
CA TYR A 81 -8.77 -22.78 20.85
C TYR A 81 -10.28 -22.98 20.75
N LEU A 82 -10.73 -24.18 20.35
CA LEU A 82 -12.15 -24.52 20.35
C LEU A 82 -12.77 -24.40 21.75
N ASP A 83 -12.04 -24.81 22.79
CA ASP A 83 -12.51 -24.65 24.18
C ASP A 83 -12.55 -23.17 24.61
N ALA A 84 -11.59 -22.34 24.18
CA ALA A 84 -11.61 -20.90 24.42
C ALA A 84 -12.81 -20.21 23.73
N LEU A 85 -13.20 -20.65 22.53
CA LEU A 85 -14.41 -20.19 21.85
C LEU A 85 -15.69 -20.65 22.56
N LYS A 86 -15.74 -21.90 23.05
CA LYS A 86 -16.90 -22.40 23.83
C LYS A 86 -17.13 -21.58 25.10
N LYS A 87 -16.07 -21.16 25.81
CA LYS A 87 -16.19 -20.25 26.99
C LYS A 87 -16.87 -18.92 26.65
N ARG A 88 -16.82 -18.51 25.38
CA ARG A 88 -17.42 -17.28 24.84
C ARG A 88 -18.79 -17.53 24.20
N GLY A 89 -19.32 -18.75 24.30
CA GLY A 89 -20.60 -19.14 23.70
C GLY A 89 -20.54 -19.34 22.18
N LEU A 90 -19.35 -19.37 21.58
CA LEU A 90 -19.16 -19.47 20.13
C LEU A 90 -18.98 -20.94 19.74
N LEU A 91 -20.09 -21.62 19.47
CA LEU A 91 -20.11 -23.05 19.14
C LEU A 91 -19.98 -23.31 17.63
N ASP A 92 -20.40 -22.35 16.80
CA ASP A 92 -20.30 -22.45 15.34
C ASP A 92 -19.00 -21.82 14.85
N ILE A 93 -17.98 -22.65 14.64
CA ILE A 93 -16.66 -22.22 14.15
C ILE A 93 -16.72 -21.60 12.74
N SER A 94 -17.76 -21.89 11.95
CA SER A 94 -17.90 -21.35 10.60
C SER A 94 -18.15 -19.84 10.61
N GLN A 95 -18.68 -19.31 11.71
CA GLN A 95 -18.89 -17.88 11.94
C GLN A 95 -17.64 -17.18 12.46
N VAL A 96 -16.59 -17.91 12.81
CA VAL A 96 -15.33 -17.30 13.27
C VAL A 96 -14.40 -17.12 12.08
N ARG A 97 -13.85 -15.92 11.93
CA ARG A 97 -12.76 -15.61 11.00
C ARG A 97 -11.47 -15.49 11.79
N CYS A 98 -10.44 -16.16 11.29
CA CYS A 98 -9.08 -16.02 11.79
C CYS A 98 -8.42 -14.95 10.93
N LEU A 99 -7.76 -13.98 11.56
CA LEU A 99 -6.97 -12.95 10.91
C LEU A 99 -5.49 -13.22 11.20
N PRO A 100 -4.80 -13.92 10.31
CA PRO A 100 -3.34 -14.08 10.27
C PRO A 100 -2.61 -12.74 10.13
N LEU A 101 -1.66 -12.51 11.02
CA LEU A 101 -0.92 -11.27 11.17
C LEU A 101 0.56 -11.56 11.41
N SER A 102 1.42 -10.61 11.04
CA SER A 102 2.87 -10.75 11.22
C SER A 102 3.25 -10.90 12.69
N ALA A 103 4.25 -11.73 12.96
CA ALA A 103 4.56 -12.16 14.33
C ALA A 103 5.56 -11.26 15.06
N GLY A 104 6.38 -10.48 14.34
CA GLY A 104 7.52 -9.75 14.92
C GLY A 104 8.50 -10.66 15.68
N VAL A 105 9.30 -10.07 16.58
CA VAL A 105 10.32 -10.77 17.38
C VAL A 105 10.26 -10.31 18.84
N TYR A 106 9.86 -11.21 19.74
CA TYR A 106 9.56 -10.88 21.15
C TYR A 106 10.31 -11.74 22.17
N GLY A 107 11.44 -12.34 21.77
CA GLY A 107 12.32 -13.11 22.67
C GLY A 107 11.85 -14.53 22.98
N TYR A 108 10.90 -15.07 22.22
CA TYR A 108 10.47 -16.46 22.32
C TYR A 108 11.49 -17.38 21.61
N GLU A 109 12.28 -18.12 22.37
CA GLU A 109 13.33 -19.01 21.82
C GLU A 109 12.75 -20.11 20.91
N ASP A 110 11.52 -20.56 21.18
CA ASP A 110 10.81 -21.56 20.39
C ASP A 110 10.24 -21.03 19.06
N GLU A 111 10.34 -19.71 18.81
CA GLU A 111 9.93 -19.06 17.56
C GLU A 111 11.13 -18.78 16.63
N VAL A 112 12.36 -18.85 17.13
CA VAL A 112 13.57 -18.50 16.37
C VAL A 112 13.73 -19.43 15.17
N GLY A 113 13.76 -18.82 13.97
CA GLY A 113 13.88 -19.54 12.70
C GLY A 113 12.60 -20.25 12.24
N CYS A 114 11.49 -20.16 12.97
CA CYS A 114 10.19 -20.67 12.54
C CYS A 114 9.42 -19.61 11.75
N ARG A 115 8.62 -20.01 10.76
CA ARG A 115 7.73 -19.09 10.04
C ARG A 115 6.48 -18.87 10.88
N MET A 116 6.53 -17.84 11.72
CA MET A 116 5.49 -17.54 12.69
C MET A 116 4.44 -16.58 12.16
N ILE A 117 3.19 -16.87 12.47
CA ILE A 117 2.04 -15.97 12.31
C ILE A 117 1.32 -15.87 13.64
N ARG A 118 0.80 -14.69 13.95
CA ARG A 118 -0.12 -14.49 15.07
C ARG A 118 -1.53 -14.34 14.54
N VAL A 119 -2.51 -14.87 15.25
CA VAL A 119 -3.89 -14.96 14.74
C VAL A 119 -4.84 -14.36 15.75
N LEU A 120 -5.41 -13.21 15.38
CA LEU A 120 -6.59 -12.67 16.04
C LEU A 120 -7.86 -13.26 15.45
N SER A 121 -8.92 -13.29 16.25
CA SER A 121 -10.18 -13.92 15.86
C SER A 121 -11.32 -12.92 15.89
N PHE A 122 -12.21 -13.01 14.91
CA PHE A 122 -13.36 -12.12 14.75
C PHE A 122 -14.62 -12.95 14.51
N LEU A 123 -15.74 -12.51 15.07
CA LEU A 123 -17.04 -13.08 14.77
C LEU A 123 -17.60 -12.42 13.50
N ALA A 124 -17.83 -13.22 12.47
CA ALA A 124 -18.43 -12.82 11.20
C ALA A 124 -19.85 -13.40 11.10
N SER A 125 -20.72 -13.09 12.07
CA SER A 125 -22.08 -13.62 12.15
C SER A 125 -23.03 -13.07 11.07
N GLU A 126 -22.76 -11.85 10.59
CA GLU A 126 -23.57 -11.18 9.56
C GLU A 126 -22.91 -11.33 8.19
N ASN A 127 -21.68 -10.85 8.07
CA ASN A 127 -20.84 -10.92 6.88
C ASN A 127 -19.36 -10.73 7.27
N THR A 128 -18.46 -10.94 6.31
CA THR A 128 -17.02 -10.83 6.56
C THR A 128 -16.54 -9.38 6.62
N HIS A 129 -17.12 -8.44 5.87
CA HIS A 129 -16.61 -7.05 5.82
C HIS A 129 -16.87 -6.27 7.12
N SER A 130 -17.91 -6.62 7.87
CA SER A 130 -18.21 -6.04 9.18
C SER A 130 -17.56 -6.77 10.35
N MET A 131 -16.79 -7.85 10.12
CA MET A 131 -16.24 -8.71 11.18
C MET A 131 -15.40 -7.94 12.22
N PHE A 132 -14.74 -6.85 11.81
CA PHE A 132 -13.95 -6.00 12.68
C PHE A 132 -14.76 -5.33 13.80
N ALA A 133 -16.10 -5.28 13.68
CA ALA A 133 -16.99 -4.81 14.75
C ALA A 133 -17.16 -5.82 15.88
N HIS A 134 -16.77 -7.08 15.67
CA HIS A 134 -16.97 -8.19 16.60
C HIS A 134 -15.66 -8.93 16.92
N PRO A 135 -14.63 -8.24 17.45
CA PRO A 135 -13.40 -8.91 17.86
C PRO A 135 -13.66 -9.93 18.97
N ILE A 136 -13.11 -11.13 18.83
CA ILE A 136 -13.09 -12.16 19.86
C ILE A 136 -11.82 -11.94 20.69
N ASP A 137 -11.84 -10.85 21.45
CA ASP A 137 -10.68 -10.40 22.22
C ASP A 137 -10.37 -11.33 23.41
N GLY A 138 -9.18 -11.18 23.98
CA GLY A 138 -8.64 -12.04 25.02
C GLY A 138 -8.14 -13.39 24.52
N ILE A 139 -8.13 -13.62 23.20
CA ILE A 139 -7.48 -14.77 22.57
C ILE A 139 -6.46 -14.27 21.55
N ASP A 140 -5.24 -14.79 21.64
CA ASP A 140 -4.21 -14.66 20.60
C ASP A 140 -3.51 -16.00 20.40
N ALA A 141 -3.35 -16.43 19.15
CA ALA A 141 -2.72 -17.70 18.81
C ALA A 141 -1.45 -17.47 18.01
N HIS A 142 -0.33 -18.03 18.49
CA HIS A 142 0.92 -18.06 17.73
C HIS A 142 0.95 -19.38 16.95
N VAL A 143 0.93 -19.28 15.64
CA VAL A 143 0.90 -20.40 14.70
C VAL A 143 2.26 -20.52 14.01
N ASP A 144 2.82 -21.70 14.08
CA ASP A 144 4.06 -22.11 13.43
C ASP A 144 3.70 -22.78 12.10
N LEU A 145 3.92 -22.06 10.99
CA LEU A 145 3.61 -22.55 9.65
C LEU A 145 4.60 -23.61 9.18
N THR A 146 5.86 -23.53 9.65
CA THR A 146 6.92 -24.49 9.32
C THR A 146 6.57 -25.89 9.81
N ASN A 147 6.19 -26.00 11.09
CA ASN A 147 5.84 -27.28 11.72
C ASN A 147 4.32 -27.55 11.75
N ARG A 148 3.52 -26.68 11.13
CA ARG A 148 2.06 -26.77 11.01
C ARG A 148 1.34 -27.02 12.33
N ARG A 149 1.64 -26.21 13.35
CA ARG A 149 1.09 -26.37 14.71
C ARG A 149 0.78 -25.03 15.35
N VAL A 150 -0.09 -25.06 16.36
CA VAL A 150 -0.22 -23.93 17.30
C VAL A 150 0.93 -24.03 18.32
N ALA A 151 1.87 -23.09 18.27
CA ALA A 151 2.99 -23.02 19.20
C ALA A 151 2.56 -22.47 20.57
N ARG A 152 1.65 -21.48 20.55
CA ARG A 152 1.14 -20.84 21.77
C ARG A 152 -0.31 -20.42 21.57
N LEU A 153 -1.10 -20.52 22.63
CA LEU A 153 -2.43 -19.93 22.71
C LEU A 153 -2.51 -19.13 24.01
N ILE A 154 -2.74 -17.83 23.87
CA ILE A 154 -3.00 -16.90 24.95
C ILE A 154 -4.51 -16.82 25.10
N ASP A 155 -5.04 -17.10 26.30
CA ASP A 155 -6.45 -16.89 26.66
C ASP A 155 -6.47 -16.12 27.98
N THR A 156 -6.79 -14.83 27.95
CA THR A 156 -6.82 -13.96 29.14
C THR A 156 -8.08 -14.16 29.98
N GLY A 157 -9.04 -14.96 29.49
CA GLY A 157 -10.35 -15.16 30.11
C GLY A 157 -11.36 -14.05 29.82
N TYR A 158 -10.97 -12.98 29.10
CA TYR A 158 -11.90 -11.95 28.65
C TYR A 158 -12.90 -12.53 27.64
N ASN A 159 -14.18 -12.47 27.95
CA ASN A 159 -15.22 -13.23 27.24
C ASN A 159 -16.26 -12.37 26.51
N HIS A 160 -16.15 -11.04 26.56
CA HIS A 160 -17.11 -10.16 25.92
C HIS A 160 -16.77 -9.96 24.44
N VAL A 161 -17.71 -10.33 23.57
CA VAL A 161 -17.67 -10.00 22.14
C VAL A 161 -18.67 -8.86 21.90
N PRO A 162 -18.24 -7.70 21.38
CA PRO A 162 -19.16 -6.63 21.01
C PRO A 162 -20.14 -7.12 19.94
N MET A 163 -21.45 -6.93 20.16
CA MET A 163 -22.50 -7.43 19.25
C MET A 163 -23.21 -6.34 18.45
N LYS A 164 -22.81 -5.08 18.60
CA LYS A 164 -23.40 -3.98 17.82
C LYS A 164 -22.89 -4.10 16.37
N SER A 165 -23.80 -4.18 15.41
CA SER A 165 -23.42 -4.25 14.00
C SER A 165 -22.59 -3.03 13.60
N GLY A 166 -21.51 -3.29 12.86
CA GLY A 166 -20.70 -2.31 12.16
C GLY A 166 -20.87 -2.36 10.65
N ASP A 167 -21.95 -2.97 10.15
CA ASP A 167 -22.21 -3.07 8.71
C ASP A 167 -22.61 -1.70 8.13
N TYR A 168 -21.63 -1.00 7.57
CA TYR A 168 -21.80 0.30 6.92
C TYR A 168 -22.58 0.23 5.61
N LEU A 169 -22.99 -0.95 5.14
CA LEU A 169 -23.90 -1.14 4.01
C LEU A 169 -25.35 -1.37 4.43
N ASP A 170 -25.62 -1.65 5.71
CA ASP A 170 -26.99 -1.86 6.22
C ASP A 170 -27.69 -0.50 6.43
N PRO A 171 -28.86 -0.26 5.80
CA PRO A 171 -29.70 0.91 6.07
C PRO A 171 -30.14 1.06 7.54
N LYS A 172 -30.16 -0.03 8.32
CA LYS A 172 -30.43 0.04 9.77
C LYS A 172 -29.31 0.72 10.55
N VAL A 173 -28.07 0.64 10.06
CA VAL A 173 -26.90 1.28 10.65
C VAL A 173 -26.73 2.70 10.11
N THR A 174 -26.83 2.86 8.79
CA THR A 174 -26.59 4.14 8.11
C THR A 174 -27.77 5.12 8.17
N GLY A 175 -28.99 4.60 8.33
CA GLY A 175 -30.22 5.34 8.13
C GLY A 175 -30.51 5.59 6.63
N PRO A 176 -31.50 6.44 6.31
CA PRO A 176 -31.77 6.78 4.92
C PRO A 176 -30.60 7.53 4.30
N MET A 177 -30.20 7.13 3.09
CA MET A 177 -29.16 7.81 2.33
C MET A 177 -29.52 9.26 2.06
N ARG A 178 -28.53 10.15 2.13
CA ARG A 178 -28.70 11.57 1.81
C ARG A 178 -29.09 11.73 0.34
N THR A 179 -30.10 12.56 0.07
CA THR A 179 -30.57 12.88 -1.30
C THR A 179 -30.23 14.31 -1.73
N SER A 180 -29.46 15.03 -0.92
CA SER A 180 -29.18 16.48 -1.09
C SER A 180 -27.89 16.79 -1.85
N LEU A 181 -27.03 15.81 -2.09
CA LEU A 181 -25.78 16.01 -2.83
C LEU A 181 -26.08 16.27 -4.31
N LYS A 182 -25.62 17.43 -4.82
CA LYS A 182 -25.75 17.78 -6.24
C LYS A 182 -24.54 17.24 -7.02
N PRO A 183 -24.70 16.87 -8.30
CA PRO A 183 -23.59 16.41 -9.13
C PRO A 183 -22.50 17.47 -9.30
N LEU A 184 -21.24 17.04 -9.28
CA LEU A 184 -20.07 17.82 -9.67
C LEU A 184 -19.44 17.17 -10.90
N HIS A 185 -19.34 17.91 -11.99
CA HIS A 185 -18.72 17.43 -13.23
C HIS A 185 -17.37 18.11 -13.42
N ILE A 186 -16.30 17.32 -13.39
CA ILE A 186 -14.94 17.76 -13.72
C ILE A 186 -14.63 17.20 -15.10
N THR A 187 -14.45 18.06 -16.09
CA THR A 187 -14.21 17.66 -17.48
C THR A 187 -13.07 18.47 -18.09
N GLN A 188 -12.37 17.85 -19.02
CA GLN A 188 -11.35 18.50 -19.85
C GLN A 188 -11.73 18.30 -21.32
N PRO A 189 -12.44 19.25 -21.93
CA PRO A 189 -12.99 19.09 -23.29
C PRO A 189 -11.93 18.80 -24.35
N GLU A 190 -10.71 19.30 -24.15
CA GLU A 190 -9.57 19.15 -25.07
C GLU A 190 -8.63 18.01 -24.66
N GLY A 191 -8.98 17.25 -23.62
CA GLY A 191 -8.10 16.23 -23.02
C GLY A 191 -7.17 16.80 -21.95
N PRO A 192 -6.33 15.94 -21.34
CA PRO A 192 -5.36 16.37 -20.34
C PRO A 192 -4.18 17.11 -21.00
N SER A 193 -3.52 17.97 -20.24
CA SER A 193 -2.32 18.72 -20.65
C SER A 193 -1.03 17.90 -20.55
N PHE A 194 -1.12 16.67 -20.08
CA PHE A 194 0.00 15.73 -20.02
C PHE A 194 -0.07 14.66 -21.11
N THR A 195 1.09 14.08 -21.41
CA THR A 195 1.19 12.85 -22.21
C THR A 195 1.84 11.75 -21.40
N VAL A 196 1.42 10.51 -21.62
CA VAL A 196 2.09 9.32 -21.09
C VAL A 196 2.47 8.43 -22.24
N THR A 197 3.76 8.13 -22.40
CA THR A 197 4.27 7.23 -23.44
C THR A 197 5.37 6.35 -22.85
N ASN A 198 5.26 5.02 -22.99
CA ASN A 198 6.22 4.06 -22.43
C ASN A 198 6.52 4.31 -20.94
N HIS A 199 5.45 4.54 -20.16
CA HIS A 199 5.50 4.90 -18.75
C HIS A 199 6.21 6.22 -18.42
N VAL A 200 6.49 7.08 -19.40
CA VAL A 200 7.04 8.42 -19.17
C VAL A 200 5.92 9.45 -19.25
N LEU A 201 5.66 10.12 -18.12
CA LEU A 201 4.77 11.25 -17.97
C LEU A 201 5.52 12.54 -18.33
N ASN A 202 4.97 13.31 -19.28
CA ASN A 202 5.42 14.67 -19.58
C ASN A 202 4.27 15.64 -19.26
N TRP A 203 4.50 16.61 -18.37
CA TRP A 203 3.49 17.57 -17.94
C TRP A 203 4.13 18.87 -17.45
N GLU A 204 3.75 20.03 -18.00
CA GLU A 204 4.16 21.35 -17.50
C GLU A 204 5.65 21.46 -17.12
N LYS A 205 6.52 21.06 -18.07
CA LYS A 205 8.00 21.00 -17.97
C LYS A 205 8.57 19.85 -17.15
N TRP A 206 7.75 19.08 -16.43
CA TRP A 206 8.16 17.86 -15.77
C TRP A 206 8.25 16.69 -16.74
N GLU A 207 9.27 15.86 -16.53
CA GLU A 207 9.36 14.51 -17.10
C GLU A 207 9.60 13.53 -15.95
N ILE A 208 8.75 12.50 -15.87
CA ILE A 208 8.75 11.50 -14.78
C ILE A 208 8.50 10.12 -15.37
N ARG A 209 9.35 9.14 -15.06
CA ARG A 209 9.07 7.73 -15.38
C ARG A 209 8.30 7.08 -14.24
N VAL A 210 7.12 6.57 -14.55
CA VAL A 210 6.23 5.89 -13.60
C VAL A 210 6.53 4.40 -13.59
N GLY A 211 6.99 3.89 -12.45
CA GLY A 211 7.22 2.46 -12.22
C GLY A 211 6.20 1.86 -11.26
N PHE A 212 6.14 0.53 -11.22
CA PHE A 212 5.34 -0.21 -10.25
C PHE A 212 6.03 -1.52 -9.86
N ASN A 213 5.96 -1.90 -8.59
CA ASN A 213 6.37 -3.23 -8.16
C ASN A 213 5.48 -3.77 -7.02
N GLY A 214 5.46 -5.09 -6.85
CA GLY A 214 4.59 -5.75 -5.86
C GLY A 214 4.90 -5.37 -4.41
N ARG A 215 6.11 -4.91 -4.08
CA ARG A 215 6.48 -4.50 -2.72
C ARG A 215 6.04 -3.07 -2.44
N GLU A 216 6.62 -2.11 -3.16
CA GLU A 216 6.50 -0.66 -2.92
C GLU A 216 5.30 -0.01 -3.63
N GLY A 217 4.60 -0.75 -4.50
CA GLY A 217 3.55 -0.18 -5.33
C GLY A 217 4.11 0.83 -6.33
N LEU A 218 3.55 2.05 -6.33
CA LEU A 218 3.97 3.15 -7.19
C LEU A 218 5.40 3.60 -6.89
N THR A 219 6.22 3.69 -7.93
CA THR A 219 7.57 4.26 -7.87
C THR A 219 7.73 5.33 -8.95
N LEU A 220 8.50 6.37 -8.67
CA LEU A 220 8.77 7.46 -9.61
C LEU A 220 10.27 7.51 -9.89
N HIS A 221 10.65 7.61 -11.16
CA HIS A 221 12.03 7.51 -11.61
C HIS A 221 12.37 8.69 -12.53
N ASP A 222 13.66 9.03 -12.59
CA ASP A 222 14.21 10.03 -13.52
C ASP A 222 13.47 11.38 -13.50
N ILE A 223 13.03 11.81 -12.31
CA ILE A 223 12.27 13.04 -12.13
C ILE A 223 13.14 14.24 -12.51
N SER A 224 12.67 15.01 -13.48
CA SER A 224 13.39 16.17 -13.99
C SER A 224 12.43 17.30 -14.37
N PHE A 225 12.99 18.51 -14.43
CA PHE A 225 12.26 19.71 -14.82
C PHE A 225 13.02 20.47 -15.90
N THR A 226 12.30 20.92 -16.93
CA THR A 226 12.88 21.70 -18.03
C THR A 226 12.89 23.18 -17.67
N ASP A 227 14.07 23.73 -17.47
CA ASP A 227 14.31 25.13 -17.12
C ASP A 227 15.16 25.79 -18.20
N ASN A 228 14.67 26.88 -18.79
CA ASN A 228 15.31 27.59 -19.92
C ASN A 228 15.74 26.67 -21.08
N GLY A 229 14.89 25.69 -21.42
CA GLY A 229 15.16 24.71 -22.48
C GLY A 229 16.16 23.62 -22.10
N GLN A 230 16.65 23.59 -20.85
CA GLN A 230 17.54 22.55 -20.35
C GLN A 230 16.80 21.63 -19.38
N LYS A 231 16.88 20.32 -19.63
CA LYS A 231 16.36 19.29 -18.71
C LYS A 231 17.29 19.19 -17.50
N ARG A 232 16.77 19.48 -16.31
CA ARG A 232 17.52 19.44 -15.05
C ARG A 232 17.01 18.29 -14.18
N PRO A 233 17.83 17.26 -13.91
CA PRO A 233 17.48 16.20 -12.98
C PRO A 233 17.20 16.76 -11.57
N ILE A 234 16.19 16.21 -10.89
CA ILE A 234 15.81 16.59 -9.52
C ILE A 234 15.93 15.38 -8.59
N LEU A 235 15.31 14.27 -8.94
CA LEU A 235 15.31 13.06 -8.12
C LEU A 235 15.39 11.82 -9.02
N ASN A 236 16.38 10.96 -8.78
CA ASN A 236 16.52 9.73 -9.57
C ASN A 236 15.41 8.72 -9.25
N ARG A 237 14.99 8.63 -7.98
CA ARG A 237 13.96 7.70 -7.54
C ARG A 237 13.18 8.20 -6.33
N ALA A 238 11.86 8.03 -6.36
CA ALA A 238 10.97 8.22 -5.21
C ALA A 238 10.09 6.98 -5.01
N SER A 239 9.97 6.52 -3.77
CA SER A 239 9.04 5.44 -3.38
C SER A 239 8.66 5.55 -1.91
N VAL A 240 7.65 4.78 -1.53
CA VAL A 240 7.42 4.41 -0.13
C VAL A 240 8.15 3.08 0.10
N SER A 241 9.36 3.17 0.67
CA SER A 241 10.21 1.99 0.89
C SER A 241 9.75 1.12 2.04
N GLU A 242 9.04 1.71 3.01
CA GLU A 242 8.42 1.02 4.14
C GLU A 242 7.27 1.85 4.74
N MET A 243 6.33 1.18 5.39
CA MET A 243 5.27 1.78 6.19
C MET A 243 4.94 0.81 7.32
N VAL A 244 5.03 1.28 8.57
CA VAL A 244 4.75 0.47 9.76
C VAL A 244 3.60 1.05 10.56
N VAL A 245 2.73 0.17 11.07
CA VAL A 245 1.59 0.52 11.92
C VAL A 245 1.81 -0.10 13.31
N PRO A 246 2.51 0.59 14.23
CA PRO A 246 2.70 0.12 15.60
C PRO A 246 1.46 0.38 16.45
N TYR A 247 0.98 -0.64 17.15
CA TYR A 247 -0.13 -0.51 18.08
C TYR A 247 0.35 -0.22 19.50
N GLY A 248 -0.28 0.75 20.17
CA GLY A 248 0.09 1.20 21.51
C GLY A 248 -0.63 0.48 22.67
N ARG A 249 -1.01 -0.79 22.47
CA ARG A 249 -1.78 -1.60 23.43
C ARG A 249 -0.84 -2.56 24.17
N PRO A 250 -0.67 -2.45 25.50
CA PRO A 250 0.29 -3.27 26.24
C PRO A 250 -0.25 -4.65 26.65
N GLU A 251 -1.51 -4.97 26.36
CA GLU A 251 -2.11 -6.25 26.73
C GLU A 251 -1.47 -7.41 25.93
N PRO A 252 -1.30 -8.62 26.52
CA PRO A 252 -0.59 -9.74 25.87
C PRO A 252 -1.19 -10.24 24.55
N THR A 253 -2.42 -9.85 24.21
CA THR A 253 -3.06 -10.17 22.93
C THR A 253 -2.74 -9.15 21.82
N HIS A 254 -2.10 -8.04 22.15
CA HIS A 254 -1.88 -6.89 21.25
C HIS A 254 -0.49 -6.24 21.35
N ASP A 255 0.30 -6.55 22.39
CA ASP A 255 1.62 -5.98 22.66
C ASP A 255 2.68 -6.25 21.57
N TRP A 256 2.35 -7.10 20.61
CA TRP A 256 3.21 -7.50 19.51
C TRP A 256 2.91 -6.85 18.16
N GLN A 257 1.80 -6.11 18.05
CA GLN A 257 1.26 -5.69 16.75
C GLN A 257 2.04 -4.52 16.15
N ASN A 258 2.87 -4.83 15.16
CA ASN A 258 3.62 -3.87 14.36
C ASN A 258 3.62 -4.34 12.91
N TYR A 259 2.61 -3.94 12.14
CA TYR A 259 2.47 -4.41 10.75
C TYR A 259 3.34 -3.55 9.83
N PHE A 260 4.33 -4.17 9.19
CA PHE A 260 5.14 -3.55 8.14
C PHE A 260 4.48 -3.81 6.79
N ASP A 261 3.53 -2.96 6.40
CA ASP A 261 2.66 -3.20 5.24
C ASP A 261 3.43 -3.34 3.92
N VAL A 262 4.60 -2.71 3.79
CA VAL A 262 5.44 -2.85 2.59
C VAL A 262 6.30 -4.11 2.69
N GLY A 263 7.01 -4.30 3.80
CA GLY A 263 7.95 -5.39 3.98
C GLY A 263 7.32 -6.77 4.21
N GLU A 264 6.27 -6.84 5.03
CA GLU A 264 5.63 -8.08 5.45
C GLU A 264 4.45 -8.48 4.57
N TYR A 265 3.73 -7.51 3.99
CA TYR A 265 2.49 -7.77 3.23
C TYR A 265 2.57 -7.42 1.75
N GLN A 266 3.60 -6.70 1.32
CA GLN A 266 3.80 -6.29 -0.06
C GLN A 266 2.58 -5.52 -0.61
N PHE A 267 2.27 -4.37 -0.02
CA PHE A 267 1.04 -3.63 -0.34
C PHE A 267 0.85 -3.30 -1.84
N GLY A 268 1.92 -3.20 -2.64
CA GLY A 268 1.81 -3.04 -4.09
C GLY A 268 1.07 -4.19 -4.77
N ARG A 269 1.23 -5.43 -4.28
CA ARG A 269 0.50 -6.62 -4.73
C ARG A 269 -0.99 -6.54 -4.36
N LEU A 270 -1.30 -5.82 -3.29
CA LEU A 270 -2.64 -5.64 -2.72
C LEU A 270 -3.35 -4.37 -3.26
N ALA A 271 -2.76 -3.71 -4.26
CA ALA A 271 -3.30 -2.47 -4.77
C ALA A 271 -4.65 -2.69 -5.51
N ASN A 272 -5.61 -1.80 -5.23
CA ASN A 272 -6.95 -1.88 -5.79
C ASN A 272 -6.98 -1.58 -7.30
N SER A 273 -7.96 -2.16 -7.98
CA SER A 273 -8.40 -1.66 -9.29
C SER A 273 -9.30 -0.45 -9.13
N LEU A 274 -8.79 0.72 -9.53
CA LEU A 274 -9.48 2.00 -9.32
C LEU A 274 -10.66 2.16 -10.30
N VAL A 275 -11.77 2.66 -9.78
CA VAL A 275 -13.04 2.86 -10.48
C VAL A 275 -13.23 4.34 -10.83
N LEU A 276 -13.42 4.61 -12.13
CA LEU A 276 -13.66 5.96 -12.64
C LEU A 276 -14.93 6.58 -12.03
N GLY A 277 -14.80 7.79 -11.48
CA GLY A 277 -15.88 8.54 -10.85
C GLY A 277 -16.14 8.17 -9.39
N CYS A 278 -15.52 7.09 -8.89
CA CYS A 278 -15.54 6.72 -7.47
C CYS A 278 -14.19 7.01 -6.81
N ASP A 279 -13.12 6.37 -7.30
CA ASP A 279 -11.78 6.49 -6.73
C ASP A 279 -10.99 7.64 -7.37
N CYS A 280 -11.10 7.80 -8.70
CA CYS A 280 -10.49 8.91 -9.43
C CYS A 280 -11.54 9.61 -10.31
N LEU A 281 -11.71 10.93 -10.12
CA LEU A 281 -12.73 11.75 -10.79
C LEU A 281 -12.09 12.75 -11.77
N GLY A 282 -12.69 12.91 -12.95
CA GLY A 282 -12.22 13.84 -13.98
C GLY A 282 -11.76 13.11 -15.25
N LYS A 283 -10.77 13.67 -15.94
CA LYS A 283 -10.15 13.04 -17.11
C LYS A 283 -8.94 12.22 -16.65
N ILE A 284 -9.14 10.91 -16.54
CA ILE A 284 -8.16 10.00 -15.96
C ILE A 284 -7.41 9.22 -17.03
N GLN A 285 -6.08 9.14 -16.90
CA GLN A 285 -5.25 8.14 -17.55
C GLN A 285 -4.90 7.06 -16.52
N TYR A 286 -5.30 5.83 -16.78
CA TYR A 286 -4.93 4.69 -15.93
C TYR A 286 -3.68 4.00 -16.45
N LEU A 287 -2.91 3.41 -15.53
CA LEU A 287 -1.88 2.44 -15.85
C LEU A 287 -2.21 1.12 -15.14
N ASP A 288 -2.04 0.03 -15.88
CA ASP A 288 -2.07 -1.33 -15.34
C ASP A 288 -0.67 -1.70 -14.83
N ALA A 289 -0.61 -2.66 -13.91
CA ALA A 289 0.64 -3.30 -13.52
C ALA A 289 0.50 -4.82 -13.55
N VAL A 290 1.64 -5.50 -13.68
CA VAL A 290 1.72 -6.95 -13.52
C VAL A 290 2.57 -7.24 -12.30
N VAL A 291 2.00 -7.97 -11.35
CA VAL A 291 2.68 -8.51 -10.17
C VAL A 291 2.78 -10.04 -10.29
N VAL A 292 3.37 -10.68 -9.29
CA VAL A 292 3.51 -12.13 -9.24
C VAL A 292 2.68 -12.65 -8.07
N ASP A 293 1.94 -13.72 -8.27
CA ASP A 293 1.18 -14.39 -7.21
C ASP A 293 2.06 -15.35 -6.39
N ASP A 294 1.46 -16.06 -5.44
CA ASP A 294 2.16 -16.99 -4.54
C ASP A 294 2.87 -18.13 -5.29
N PHE A 295 2.43 -18.46 -6.50
CA PHE A 295 2.93 -19.58 -7.30
C PHE A 295 3.92 -19.17 -8.39
N GLY A 296 4.25 -17.88 -8.48
CA GLY A 296 5.15 -17.37 -9.51
C GLY A 296 4.46 -16.98 -10.82
N GLU A 297 3.13 -17.02 -10.88
CA GLU A 297 2.36 -16.67 -12.07
C GLU A 297 2.12 -15.16 -12.17
N PRO A 298 2.09 -14.59 -13.39
CA PRO A 298 1.84 -13.17 -13.58
C PRO A 298 0.37 -12.82 -13.31
N ALA A 299 0.13 -11.90 -12.37
CA ALA A 299 -1.19 -11.38 -12.04
C ALA A 299 -1.34 -9.93 -12.55
N LEU A 300 -2.34 -9.69 -13.42
CA LEU A 300 -2.65 -8.36 -13.94
C LEU A 300 -3.52 -7.56 -12.95
N LEU A 301 -2.99 -6.43 -12.49
CA LEU A 301 -3.72 -5.42 -11.73
C LEU A 301 -4.15 -4.30 -12.67
N LYS A 302 -5.45 -4.26 -13.00
CA LYS A 302 -6.01 -3.23 -13.88
C LYS A 302 -6.21 -1.92 -13.13
N ASN A 303 -6.00 -0.79 -13.81
CA ASN A 303 -6.27 0.55 -13.29
C ASN A 303 -5.64 0.82 -11.91
N VAL A 304 -4.41 0.34 -11.68
CA VAL A 304 -3.78 0.36 -10.35
C VAL A 304 -3.12 1.70 -10.03
N VAL A 305 -2.82 2.50 -11.06
CA VAL A 305 -2.35 3.88 -10.94
C VAL A 305 -3.28 4.78 -11.74
N CYS A 306 -3.75 5.87 -11.13
CA CYS A 306 -4.47 6.92 -11.84
C CYS A 306 -3.62 8.19 -11.95
N ILE A 307 -3.56 8.74 -13.16
CA ILE A 307 -2.87 9.98 -13.48
C ILE A 307 -3.92 10.97 -13.99
N HIS A 308 -3.99 12.13 -13.35
CA HIS A 308 -4.82 13.25 -13.77
C HIS A 308 -4.13 14.55 -13.37
N GLU A 309 -4.62 15.66 -13.93
CA GLU A 309 -4.28 16.99 -13.46
C GLU A 309 -5.52 17.62 -12.80
N GLU A 310 -5.28 18.58 -11.91
CA GLU A 310 -6.33 19.27 -11.18
C GLU A 310 -6.04 20.77 -11.10
N ASP A 311 -7.12 21.57 -11.05
CA ASP A 311 -7.00 22.95 -10.61
C ASP A 311 -6.56 22.95 -9.14
N TYR A 312 -5.51 23.73 -8.84
CA TYR A 312 -4.97 23.86 -7.49
C TYR A 312 -5.05 25.30 -6.99
N GLY A 313 -6.17 25.97 -7.29
CA GLY A 313 -6.44 27.32 -6.82
C GLY A 313 -5.46 28.38 -7.37
N THR A 314 -5.16 29.38 -6.57
CA THR A 314 -4.36 30.55 -7.01
C THR A 314 -2.86 30.31 -6.82
N LEU A 315 -2.11 30.23 -7.92
CA LEU A 315 -0.65 30.10 -7.88
C LEU A 315 0.05 31.32 -7.26
N TRP A 316 -0.31 32.54 -7.69
CA TRP A 316 0.16 33.79 -7.09
C TRP A 316 -0.85 34.92 -7.34
N LYS A 317 -0.93 35.89 -6.41
CA LYS A 317 -1.79 37.07 -6.55
C LYS A 317 -1.15 38.28 -5.88
N CYS A 318 -1.18 39.43 -6.56
CA CYS A 318 -0.69 40.69 -6.02
C CYS A 318 -1.74 41.78 -6.23
N THR A 319 -2.16 42.44 -5.14
CA THR A 319 -3.06 43.60 -5.19
C THR A 319 -2.26 44.84 -4.78
N ARG A 320 -1.95 45.72 -5.73
CA ARG A 320 -1.28 46.99 -5.46
C ARG A 320 -2.29 48.13 -5.44
N ARG A 321 -2.38 48.86 -4.33
CA ARG A 321 -3.07 50.15 -4.26
C ARG A 321 -2.02 51.25 -4.32
N LEU A 322 -1.94 51.96 -5.44
CA LEU A 322 -1.12 53.17 -5.55
C LEU A 322 -1.81 54.26 -4.73
N VAL A 323 -1.19 54.70 -3.64
CA VAL A 323 -1.57 55.95 -2.98
C VAL A 323 -0.93 57.08 -3.78
N LEU A 324 -1.72 57.82 -4.54
CA LEU A 324 -1.29 59.12 -5.05
C LEU A 324 -1.11 60.02 -3.82
N SER A 325 0.15 60.27 -3.41
CA SER A 325 0.43 61.38 -2.51
C SER A 325 -0.08 62.66 -3.19
N ALA A 326 -0.83 63.48 -2.47
CA ALA A 326 -1.40 64.75 -2.95
C ALA A 326 -0.32 65.81 -3.27
N ALA A 327 0.54 65.54 -4.25
CA ALA A 327 1.59 66.43 -4.72
C ALA A 327 1.31 66.98 -6.14
N SER A 328 0.08 66.82 -6.65
CA SER A 328 -0.31 67.30 -7.99
C SER A 328 -1.65 68.06 -8.00
N ALA A 329 -2.08 68.61 -6.85
CA ALA A 329 -3.29 69.43 -6.76
C ALA A 329 -3.10 70.91 -7.18
N ASP A 330 -1.89 71.37 -7.49
CA ASP A 330 -1.61 72.80 -7.77
C ASP A 330 -1.60 73.19 -9.27
N LEU A 331 -2.06 72.32 -10.18
CA LEU A 331 -2.07 72.62 -11.62
C LEU A 331 -3.34 73.30 -12.16
N PHE A 332 -4.30 73.68 -11.30
CA PHE A 332 -5.48 74.44 -11.70
C PHE A 332 -5.72 75.64 -10.78
N SER A 333 -4.87 76.66 -10.88
CA SER A 333 -5.19 78.02 -10.44
C SER A 333 -5.74 78.82 -11.64
N PRO A 334 -6.98 79.34 -11.59
CA PRO A 334 -7.49 80.20 -12.65
C PRO A 334 -6.92 81.61 -12.50
N SER A 335 -6.00 81.98 -13.38
CA SER A 335 -5.64 83.37 -13.63
C SER A 335 -6.71 84.04 -14.51
N SER A 336 -7.51 84.95 -13.96
CA SER A 336 -8.10 86.02 -14.76
C SER A 336 -8.41 87.24 -13.90
N SER A 337 -7.51 88.21 -14.04
CA SER A 337 -7.64 89.62 -13.68
C SER A 337 -8.51 90.39 -14.68
N HIS A 338 -9.01 91.54 -14.22
CA HIS A 338 -9.64 92.67 -14.94
C HIS A 338 -11.15 92.50 -15.18
N SER A 339 -12.00 93.50 -14.93
CA SER A 339 -11.88 94.92 -14.57
C SER A 339 -13.26 95.40 -14.15
#